data_AF-A0A1E4HPH8-F1
#
_entry.id   AF-A0A1E4HPH8-F1
#
_cell.length_a   1.000
_cell.length_b   1.000
_cell.length_c   1.000
_cell.angle_alpha   90.00
_cell.angle_beta   90.00
_cell.angle_gamma   90.00
#
_symmetry.space_group_name_H-M   'P 1'
#
loop_
_entity.id
_entity.type
_entity.pdbx_description
1 polymer ?
#
loop_
_entity_poly.entity_id
_entity_poly.type
_entity_poly.pdbx_seq_one_letter_code
_entity_poly.pdbx_strand_id
1 'polypeptide(L)'
;MNIPFINALLASTLCLLQLGDPQGDPDQAHVPISALAGNYHFGDGFVGHSLTVTPDGRFQSETQGCLGVYDWNSGRAEAVGGHLVLIPDRINLRRCSLFLGLAYEGFLRVLCPETDLSDEEDEGRDLIRLSADLRSFIVDLSEMASEFRSRSRTSEFIPVRWGKRLYLVPEGEGSSFCNRINLGLESRFPAYSFYLREGKGEQEIRAFPEIPRQWRSMLLKTPIRGKIIDVMAGGRARIDLGTEHGVWVGMNLESDLDGFGGSEVVEVSKDSCMIKRFDSSQPGFKYGQGVSSRRAGVDQVRSDVPIE
;
A
#
# COMPACT_ATOMS: atom_id res chain seq x y z
N MET A 1 38.51 -10.17 17.86
CA MET A 1 37.99 -10.26 16.47
C MET A 1 36.49 -10.43 16.57
N ASN A 2 35.71 -9.46 16.10
CA ASN A 2 34.30 -9.29 16.48
C ASN A 2 33.36 -10.10 15.56
N ILE A 3 32.85 -11.22 16.07
CA ILE A 3 31.92 -12.17 15.45
C ILE A 3 30.60 -11.54 14.94
N PRO A 4 30.05 -10.43 15.50
CA PRO A 4 28.79 -9.85 15.01
C PRO A 4 28.84 -9.33 13.57
N PHE A 5 30.01 -8.87 13.10
CA PHE A 5 30.13 -8.21 11.79
C PHE A 5 30.08 -9.21 10.63
N ILE A 6 30.58 -10.44 10.84
CA ILE A 6 30.58 -11.51 9.83
C ILE A 6 29.16 -12.06 9.64
N ASN A 7 28.38 -12.17 10.70
CA ASN A 7 27.00 -12.63 10.63
C ASN A 7 26.09 -11.64 9.89
N ALA A 8 26.30 -10.33 10.05
CA ALA A 8 25.58 -9.31 9.29
C ALA A 8 25.92 -9.34 7.79
N LEU A 9 27.19 -9.57 7.44
CA LEU A 9 27.63 -9.67 6.03
C LEU A 9 27.11 -10.95 5.35
N LEU A 10 27.13 -12.08 6.06
CA LEU A 10 26.62 -13.36 5.57
C LEU A 10 25.09 -13.36 5.41
N ALA A 11 24.35 -12.74 6.34
CA ALA A 11 22.90 -12.57 6.21
C ALA A 11 22.54 -11.73 4.97
N SER A 12 23.32 -10.69 4.67
CA SER A 12 23.09 -9.86 3.48
C SER A 12 23.45 -10.59 2.17
N THR A 13 24.41 -11.51 2.20
CA THR A 13 24.81 -12.28 1.00
C THR A 13 23.87 -13.47 0.75
N LEU A 14 23.35 -14.11 1.80
CA LEU A 14 22.32 -15.16 1.69
C LEU A 14 20.97 -14.60 1.23
N CYS A 15 20.63 -13.36 1.57
CA CYS A 15 19.40 -12.72 1.09
C CYS A 15 19.42 -12.45 -0.43
N LEU A 16 20.61 -12.35 -1.05
CA LEU A 16 20.76 -12.20 -2.50
C LEU A 16 20.71 -13.53 -3.26
N LEU A 17 20.91 -14.67 -2.59
CA LEU A 17 20.94 -16.01 -3.20
C LEU A 17 19.59 -16.76 -3.16
N GLN A 18 18.56 -16.18 -2.53
CA GLN A 18 17.20 -16.75 -2.48
C GLN A 18 16.20 -16.06 -3.41
N LEU A 19 16.66 -15.16 -4.29
CA LEU A 19 15.87 -14.76 -5.44
C LEU A 19 15.81 -15.98 -6.36
N GLY A 20 14.79 -16.82 -6.14
CA GLY A 20 14.47 -17.94 -7.01
C GLY A 20 14.46 -17.45 -8.46
N ASP A 21 14.98 -18.29 -9.35
CA ASP A 21 15.09 -18.01 -10.78
C ASP A 21 13.80 -17.31 -11.25
N PRO A 22 13.85 -16.02 -11.65
CA PRO A 22 12.67 -15.28 -12.03
C PRO A 22 12.21 -15.84 -13.38
N GLN A 23 11.56 -17.00 -13.34
CA GLN A 23 10.74 -17.49 -14.42
C GLN A 23 9.55 -16.55 -14.48
N GLY A 24 9.78 -15.40 -15.13
CA GLY A 24 8.75 -14.44 -15.47
C GLY A 24 7.59 -15.19 -16.11
N ASP A 25 6.38 -14.76 -15.78
CA ASP A 25 5.16 -15.32 -16.36
C ASP A 25 5.34 -15.38 -17.89
N PRO A 26 5.40 -16.58 -18.50
CA PRO A 26 5.72 -16.72 -19.93
C PRO A 26 4.69 -16.02 -20.83
N ASP A 27 3.52 -15.68 -20.27
CA ASP A 27 2.47 -14.93 -20.96
C ASP A 27 2.71 -13.41 -20.96
N GLN A 28 3.68 -12.89 -20.20
CA GLN A 28 4.04 -11.48 -20.25
C GLN A 28 4.93 -11.20 -21.47
N ALA A 29 4.27 -10.81 -22.57
CA ALA A 29 4.95 -10.30 -23.74
C ALA A 29 5.95 -9.20 -23.35
N HIS A 30 7.13 -9.24 -23.96
CA HIS A 30 8.18 -8.24 -23.73
C HIS A 30 7.66 -6.84 -24.07
N VAL A 31 7.33 -6.04 -23.06
CA VAL A 31 6.86 -4.66 -23.23
C VAL A 31 8.08 -3.76 -23.43
N PRO A 32 8.26 -3.11 -24.59
CA PRO A 32 9.39 -2.22 -24.79
C PRO A 32 9.25 -0.99 -23.90
N ILE A 33 10.37 -0.43 -23.42
CA ILE A 33 10.38 0.77 -22.57
C ILE A 33 9.65 1.95 -23.23
N SER A 34 9.71 2.07 -24.55
CA SER A 34 8.98 3.10 -25.31
C SER A 34 7.46 3.00 -25.19
N ALA A 35 6.90 1.80 -24.96
CA ALA A 35 5.47 1.64 -24.69
C ALA A 35 5.09 2.11 -23.27
N LEU A 36 6.05 2.08 -22.34
CA LEU A 36 5.92 2.55 -20.96
C LEU A 36 6.32 4.02 -20.78
N ALA A 37 6.91 4.66 -21.79
CA ALA A 37 7.22 6.07 -21.74
C ALA A 37 5.96 6.94 -21.57
N GLY A 38 6.00 7.96 -20.72
CA GLY A 38 4.89 8.84 -20.43
C GLY A 38 5.05 9.54 -19.09
N ASN A 39 4.12 10.46 -18.81
CA ASN A 39 3.96 11.06 -17.49
C ASN A 39 2.91 10.29 -16.71
N TYR A 40 3.21 10.04 -15.45
CA TYR A 40 2.38 9.31 -14.51
C TYR A 40 2.19 10.14 -13.26
N HIS A 41 1.00 10.04 -12.66
CA HIS A 41 0.71 10.70 -11.39
C HIS A 41 -0.06 9.79 -10.44
N PHE A 42 0.13 9.99 -9.14
CA PHE A 42 -0.77 9.54 -8.09
C PHE A 42 -0.67 10.48 -6.89
N GLY A 43 -1.61 10.41 -5.95
CA GLY A 43 -1.55 11.22 -4.73
C GLY A 43 -2.88 11.77 -4.30
N ASP A 44 -3.08 11.90 -2.99
CA ASP A 44 -4.37 12.12 -2.31
C ASP A 44 -4.89 13.57 -2.31
N GLY A 45 -4.23 14.46 -3.04
CA GLY A 45 -4.50 15.90 -3.06
C GLY A 45 -3.75 16.69 -1.99
N PHE A 46 -3.17 16.05 -0.98
CA PHE A 46 -2.23 16.66 -0.03
C PHE A 46 -0.79 16.39 -0.42
N VAL A 47 -0.51 15.16 -0.85
CA VAL A 47 0.78 14.72 -1.37
C VAL A 47 0.58 14.18 -2.78
N GLY A 48 1.29 14.76 -3.73
CA GLY A 48 1.35 14.35 -5.12
C GLY A 48 2.66 13.67 -5.45
N HIS A 49 2.59 12.65 -6.29
CA HIS A 49 3.73 11.95 -6.86
C HIS A 49 3.63 12.02 -8.37
N SER A 50 4.70 12.46 -9.02
CA SER A 50 4.85 12.39 -10.47
C SER A 50 6.00 11.47 -10.84
N LEU A 51 5.87 10.81 -11.98
CA LEU A 51 6.91 9.99 -12.59
C LEU A 51 6.84 10.21 -14.09
N THR A 52 7.93 10.66 -14.68
CA THR A 52 8.12 10.74 -16.13
C THR A 52 9.09 9.66 -16.55
N VAL A 53 8.70 8.84 -17.52
CA VAL A 53 9.56 7.84 -18.18
C VAL A 53 9.71 8.26 -19.65
N THR A 54 10.94 8.33 -20.14
CA THR A 54 11.24 8.72 -21.52
C THR A 54 11.40 7.48 -22.42
N PRO A 55 11.21 7.62 -23.75
CA PRO A 55 11.36 6.48 -24.68
C PRO A 55 12.76 5.88 -24.74
N ASP A 56 13.79 6.63 -24.37
CA ASP A 56 15.20 6.20 -24.29
C ASP A 56 15.56 5.57 -22.93
N GLY A 57 14.59 5.35 -22.04
CA GLY A 57 14.81 4.68 -20.77
C GLY A 57 15.46 5.56 -19.71
N ARG A 58 15.12 6.85 -19.67
CA ARG A 58 15.36 7.71 -18.51
C ARG A 58 14.08 7.86 -17.70
N PHE A 59 14.24 8.17 -16.41
CA PHE A 59 13.12 8.62 -15.61
C PHE A 59 13.46 9.83 -14.75
N GLN A 60 12.41 10.54 -14.36
CA GLN A 60 12.41 11.54 -13.30
C GLN A 60 11.17 11.31 -12.43
N SER A 61 11.32 11.30 -11.12
CA SER A 61 10.21 11.21 -10.17
C SER A 61 10.26 12.36 -9.18
N GLU A 62 9.11 12.89 -8.80
CA GLU A 62 8.97 13.96 -7.84
C GLU A 62 7.86 13.64 -6.85
N THR A 63 8.09 13.94 -5.57
CA THR A 63 7.04 13.95 -4.55
C THR A 63 6.89 15.38 -4.05
N GLN A 64 5.69 15.92 -4.12
CA GLN A 64 5.37 17.28 -3.71
C GLN A 64 4.23 17.27 -2.70
N GLY A 65 4.24 18.17 -1.74
CA GLY A 65 3.06 18.45 -0.91
C GLY A 65 2.88 19.95 -0.66
N CYS A 66 2.09 20.28 0.34
CA CYS A 66 1.72 21.66 0.66
C CYS A 66 2.90 22.59 0.99
N LEU A 67 4.06 22.05 1.37
CA LEU A 67 5.27 22.80 1.71
C LEU A 67 6.35 22.76 0.60
N GLY A 68 5.99 22.30 -0.60
CA GLY A 68 6.91 22.20 -1.75
C GLY A 68 7.38 20.77 -2.04
N VAL A 69 8.55 20.66 -2.67
CA VAL A 69 9.11 19.37 -3.12
C VAL A 69 9.74 18.62 -1.95
N TYR A 70 9.21 17.43 -1.66
CA TYR A 70 9.68 16.56 -0.59
C TYR A 70 10.74 15.58 -1.07
N ASP A 71 10.65 15.13 -2.32
CA ASP A 71 11.59 14.18 -2.91
C ASP A 71 11.70 14.42 -4.40
N TRP A 72 12.89 14.17 -4.94
CA TRP A 72 13.20 14.26 -6.36
C TRP A 72 14.28 13.25 -6.71
N ASN A 73 14.03 12.42 -7.72
CA ASN A 73 14.96 11.38 -8.16
C ASN A 73 14.97 11.29 -9.69
N SER A 74 16.08 10.83 -10.24
CA SER A 74 16.26 10.62 -11.67
C SER A 74 17.22 9.47 -11.92
N GLY A 75 17.12 8.83 -13.08
CA GLY A 75 18.05 7.77 -13.46
C GLY A 75 17.64 7.06 -14.73
N ARG A 76 17.91 5.75 -14.78
CA ARG A 76 17.52 4.88 -15.89
C ARG A 76 16.26 4.10 -15.56
N ALA A 77 15.45 3.84 -16.57
CA ALA A 77 14.28 2.99 -16.50
C ALA A 77 14.44 1.86 -17.51
N GLU A 78 14.24 0.63 -17.05
CA GLU A 78 14.40 -0.57 -17.86
C GLU A 78 13.12 -1.39 -17.82
N ALA A 79 12.78 -2.05 -18.93
CA ALA A 79 11.68 -3.01 -18.97
C ALA A 79 12.27 -4.41 -18.84
N VAL A 80 12.09 -5.06 -17.69
CA VAL A 80 12.71 -6.35 -17.36
C VAL A 80 11.62 -7.32 -16.90
N GLY A 81 11.47 -8.45 -17.59
CA GLY A 81 10.49 -9.48 -17.21
C GLY A 81 9.04 -8.97 -17.14
N GLY A 82 8.69 -7.99 -17.98
CA GLY A 82 7.38 -7.33 -17.97
C GLY A 82 7.20 -6.26 -16.89
N HIS A 83 8.20 -6.03 -16.04
CA HIS A 83 8.22 -4.96 -15.05
C HIS A 83 8.90 -3.70 -15.60
N LEU A 84 8.52 -2.53 -15.08
CA LEU A 84 9.29 -1.30 -15.17
C LEU A 84 10.19 -1.19 -13.95
N VAL A 85 11.50 -1.21 -14.15
CA VAL A 85 12.52 -1.10 -13.10
C VAL A 85 13.20 0.27 -13.17
N LEU A 86 13.14 1.04 -12.09
CA LEU A 86 13.76 2.35 -11.94
C LEU A 86 15.11 2.24 -11.21
N ILE A 87 16.18 2.61 -11.90
CA ILE A 87 17.57 2.57 -11.42
C ILE A 87 18.04 4.00 -11.20
N PRO A 88 17.92 4.56 -9.98
CA PRO A 88 18.28 5.95 -9.72
C PRO A 88 19.78 6.18 -9.86
N ASP A 89 20.18 7.32 -10.43
CA ASP A 89 21.59 7.71 -10.55
C ASP A 89 22.23 7.95 -9.18
N ARG A 90 21.41 8.34 -8.19
CA ARG A 90 21.80 8.53 -6.79
C ARG A 90 20.71 8.02 -5.88
N ILE A 91 21.09 7.21 -4.89
CA ILE A 91 20.18 6.84 -3.80
C ILE A 91 19.89 8.12 -3.01
N ASN A 92 18.62 8.53 -2.94
CA ASN A 92 18.26 9.72 -2.18
C ASN A 92 18.28 9.39 -0.68
N LEU A 93 19.46 9.54 -0.05
CA LEU A 93 19.66 9.25 1.37
C LEU A 93 19.01 10.29 2.30
N ARG A 94 18.43 11.38 1.76
CA ARG A 94 17.93 12.52 2.54
C ARG A 94 16.71 12.20 3.43
N ARG A 95 16.14 10.99 3.34
CA ARG A 95 14.91 10.59 4.03
C ARG A 95 15.08 9.98 5.43
N CYS A 96 16.29 9.85 5.97
CA CYS A 96 16.44 9.57 7.41
C CYS A 96 16.56 10.85 8.26
N SER A 97 17.20 11.91 7.76
CA SER A 97 17.64 13.00 8.64
C SER A 97 16.59 14.06 8.97
N LEU A 98 15.60 14.34 8.11
CA LEU A 98 14.60 15.40 8.37
C LEU A 98 13.49 14.93 9.33
N PHE A 99 13.04 13.68 9.20
CA PHE A 99 12.07 13.10 10.13
C PHE A 99 12.71 12.74 11.47
N LEU A 100 13.91 12.15 11.46
CA LEU A 100 14.64 11.93 12.71
C LEU A 100 15.05 13.26 13.34
N GLY A 101 15.52 14.25 12.58
CA GLY A 101 16.00 15.53 13.13
C GLY A 101 14.91 16.37 13.80
N LEU A 102 13.73 16.50 13.19
CA LEU A 102 12.61 17.23 13.79
C LEU A 102 11.99 16.48 14.97
N ALA A 103 11.93 15.15 14.92
CA ALA A 103 11.56 14.34 16.08
C ALA A 103 12.61 14.47 17.19
N TYR A 104 13.91 14.46 16.90
CA TYR A 104 14.96 14.52 17.92
C TYR A 104 15.05 15.89 18.59
N GLU A 105 15.02 16.99 17.84
CA GLU A 105 15.16 18.35 18.39
C GLU A 105 13.92 18.80 19.19
N GLY A 106 12.72 18.47 18.70
CA GLY A 106 11.48 18.77 19.43
C GLY A 106 11.33 17.92 20.69
N PHE A 107 11.73 16.65 20.63
CA PHE A 107 11.59 15.72 21.75
C PHE A 107 12.66 15.95 22.84
N LEU A 108 13.89 16.32 22.49
CA LEU A 108 14.90 16.71 23.48
C LEU A 108 14.48 17.95 24.29
N ARG A 109 13.74 18.89 23.70
CA ARG A 109 13.21 20.07 24.41
C ARG A 109 12.04 19.74 25.34
N VAL A 110 11.24 18.73 25.02
CA VAL A 110 10.11 18.30 25.86
C VAL A 110 10.60 17.43 27.03
N LEU A 111 11.68 16.66 26.84
CA LEU A 111 12.24 15.80 27.88
C LEU A 111 13.20 16.51 28.85
N CYS A 112 13.74 17.67 28.48
CA CYS A 112 14.61 18.47 29.36
C CYS A 112 14.24 19.96 29.32
N PRO A 113 13.04 20.37 29.79
CA PRO A 113 12.73 21.77 30.00
C PRO A 113 13.47 22.25 31.26
N GLU A 114 14.73 22.66 31.12
CA GLU A 114 15.52 23.35 32.16
C GLU A 114 15.27 22.84 33.59
N THR A 115 15.54 21.55 33.85
CA THR A 115 15.48 21.03 35.23
C THR A 115 16.73 21.44 36.00
N ASP A 116 16.51 22.24 37.06
CA ASP A 116 17.52 22.63 38.05
C ASP A 116 17.83 21.42 38.95
N LEU A 117 19.07 20.90 38.86
CA LEU A 117 19.50 19.58 39.33
C LEU A 117 19.82 19.53 40.84
N SER A 118 18.87 19.86 41.73
CA SER A 118 19.18 19.97 43.17
C SER A 118 18.53 18.98 44.16
N ASP A 119 17.65 18.06 43.74
CA ASP A 119 17.00 17.09 44.67
C ASP A 119 17.13 15.63 44.19
N GLU A 120 18.04 14.86 44.80
CA GLU A 120 18.67 13.66 44.22
C GLU A 120 18.04 12.28 44.55
N GLU A 121 16.89 12.14 45.22
CA GLU A 121 16.46 10.82 45.73
C GLU A 121 15.16 10.20 45.16
N ASP A 122 14.37 10.89 44.32
CA ASP A 122 13.13 10.32 43.73
C ASP A 122 13.17 10.17 42.18
N GLU A 123 14.24 10.63 41.52
CA GLU A 123 14.38 10.64 40.04
C GLU A 123 14.54 9.25 39.40
N GLY A 124 14.94 8.24 40.18
CA GLY A 124 15.23 6.90 39.67
C GLY A 124 14.02 6.17 39.10
N ARG A 125 12.79 6.51 39.50
CA ARG A 125 11.56 5.85 39.03
C ARG A 125 10.99 6.47 37.76
N ASP A 126 11.14 7.78 37.58
CA ASP A 126 10.64 8.49 36.39
C ASP A 126 11.56 8.28 35.18
N LEU A 127 12.88 8.16 35.38
CA LEU A 127 13.82 7.78 34.31
C LEU A 127 13.54 6.37 33.75
N ILE A 128 13.09 5.43 34.59
CA ILE A 128 12.73 4.07 34.16
C ILE A 128 11.45 4.09 33.32
N ARG A 129 10.45 4.89 33.70
CA ARG A 129 9.19 5.03 32.91
C ARG A 129 9.43 5.73 31.58
N LEU A 130 10.20 6.83 31.55
CA LEU A 130 10.62 7.46 30.30
C LEU A 130 11.30 6.46 29.36
N SER A 131 12.14 5.55 29.89
CA SER A 131 12.86 4.57 29.08
C SER A 131 11.95 3.54 28.39
N ALA A 132 10.79 3.21 28.99
CA ALA A 132 9.83 2.27 28.42
C ALA A 132 9.02 2.92 27.28
N ASP A 133 8.56 4.15 27.49
CA ASP A 133 7.81 4.91 26.49
C ASP A 133 8.69 5.30 25.29
N LEU A 134 9.96 5.65 25.54
CA LEU A 134 10.96 5.88 24.47
C LEU A 134 11.17 4.63 23.61
N ARG A 135 11.23 3.45 24.25
CA ARG A 135 11.41 2.18 23.53
C ARG A 135 10.19 1.86 22.66
N SER A 136 8.97 2.07 23.17
CA SER A 136 7.75 1.91 22.36
C SER A 136 7.74 2.85 21.17
N PHE A 137 8.06 4.13 21.39
CA PHE A 137 8.11 5.14 20.32
C PHE A 137 9.19 4.86 19.27
N ILE A 138 10.37 4.37 19.70
CA ILE A 138 11.44 3.96 18.77
C ILE A 138 11.01 2.72 17.96
N VAL A 139 10.30 1.77 18.56
CA VAL A 139 9.74 0.61 17.85
C VAL A 139 8.74 1.09 16.80
N ASP A 140 7.81 1.96 17.16
CA ASP A 140 6.82 2.51 16.22
C ASP A 140 7.48 3.29 15.07
N LEU A 141 8.48 4.13 15.37
CA LEU A 141 9.25 4.84 14.35
C LEU A 141 10.05 3.89 13.46
N SER A 142 10.56 2.78 14.01
CA SER A 142 11.30 1.78 13.24
C SER A 142 10.38 0.97 12.32
N GLU A 143 9.15 0.68 12.75
CA GLU A 143 8.12 0.05 11.92
C GLU A 143 7.64 1.01 10.82
N MET A 144 7.36 2.27 11.15
CA MET A 144 7.05 3.30 10.17
C MET A 144 8.19 3.51 9.17
N ALA A 145 9.44 3.54 9.64
CA ALA A 145 10.60 3.65 8.76
C ALA A 145 10.82 2.38 7.93
N SER A 146 10.43 1.20 8.44
CA SER A 146 10.47 -0.07 7.72
C SER A 146 9.41 -0.13 6.62
N GLU A 147 8.17 0.26 6.91
CA GLU A 147 7.10 0.43 5.90
C GLU A 147 7.48 1.50 4.87
N PHE A 148 8.08 2.60 5.31
CA PHE A 148 8.53 3.65 4.41
C PHE A 148 9.71 3.19 3.55
N ARG A 149 10.64 2.40 4.09
CA ARG A 149 11.74 1.79 3.33
C ARG A 149 11.25 0.69 2.40
N SER A 150 10.23 -0.08 2.78
CA SER A 150 9.63 -1.09 1.89
C SER A 150 8.92 -0.41 0.72
N ARG A 151 8.19 0.68 0.97
CA ARG A 151 7.58 1.52 -0.08
C ARG A 151 8.60 2.29 -0.91
N SER A 152 9.67 2.80 -0.28
CA SER A 152 10.76 3.51 -0.98
C SER A 152 11.70 2.56 -1.76
N ARG A 153 11.47 1.24 -1.69
CA ARG A 153 12.19 0.23 -2.46
C ARG A 153 11.46 -0.25 -3.70
N THR A 154 10.20 0.14 -3.94
CA THR A 154 9.52 -0.26 -5.18
C THR A 154 10.00 0.61 -6.34
N SER A 155 11.26 0.40 -6.71
CA SER A 155 11.78 0.74 -8.03
C SER A 155 11.12 -0.12 -9.11
N GLU A 156 10.41 -1.17 -8.73
CA GLU A 156 9.77 -2.12 -9.64
C GLU A 156 8.26 -1.92 -9.68
N PHE A 157 7.75 -1.77 -10.89
CA PHE A 157 6.32 -1.60 -11.16
C PHE A 157 5.85 -2.60 -12.20
N ILE A 158 4.65 -3.12 -11.99
CA ILE A 158 3.94 -3.96 -12.94
C ILE A 158 3.00 -3.06 -13.75
N PRO A 159 3.19 -2.95 -15.08
CA PRO A 159 2.29 -2.21 -15.93
C PRO A 159 0.96 -2.96 -16.07
N VAL A 160 -0.14 -2.30 -15.72
CA VAL A 160 -1.50 -2.85 -15.85
C VAL A 160 -2.29 -2.00 -16.83
N ARG A 161 -2.74 -2.61 -17.92
CA ARG A 161 -3.60 -1.95 -18.90
C ARG A 161 -5.05 -2.08 -18.47
N TRP A 162 -5.82 -1.02 -18.65
CA TRP A 162 -7.26 -1.06 -18.44
C TRP A 162 -7.97 -0.22 -19.50
N GLY A 163 -8.36 -0.90 -20.58
CA GLY A 163 -8.78 -0.20 -21.80
C GLY A 163 -7.64 0.66 -22.34
N LYS A 164 -7.82 1.99 -22.35
CA LYS A 164 -6.78 2.96 -22.78
C LYS A 164 -5.93 3.49 -21.63
N ARG A 165 -6.25 3.13 -20.38
CA ARG A 165 -5.47 3.53 -19.21
C ARG A 165 -4.29 2.60 -19.03
N LEU A 166 -3.19 3.13 -18.52
CA LEU A 166 -2.01 2.38 -18.13
C LEU A 166 -1.65 2.79 -16.71
N TYR A 167 -1.71 1.82 -15.81
CA TYR A 167 -1.30 1.93 -14.42
C TYR A 167 0.11 1.36 -14.25
N LEU A 168 0.88 1.93 -13.33
CA LEU A 168 2.09 1.31 -12.79
C LEU A 168 1.80 0.94 -11.34
N VAL A 169 1.62 -0.36 -11.10
CA VAL A 169 1.33 -0.92 -9.78
C VAL A 169 2.65 -1.36 -9.16
N PRO A 170 3.04 -0.86 -7.97
CA PRO A 170 4.26 -1.33 -7.32
C PRO A 170 4.27 -2.85 -7.17
N GLU A 171 5.44 -3.47 -7.30
CA GLU A 171 5.57 -4.90 -7.01
C GLU A 171 5.13 -5.20 -5.56
N GLY A 172 4.37 -6.28 -5.39
CA GLY A 172 3.78 -6.66 -4.10
C GLY A 172 2.42 -6.00 -3.79
N GLU A 173 2.04 -4.93 -4.50
CA GLU A 173 0.78 -4.20 -4.26
C GLU A 173 -0.40 -4.68 -5.14
N GLY A 174 -0.27 -5.87 -5.74
CA GLY A 174 -1.31 -6.44 -6.60
C GLY A 174 -2.66 -6.69 -5.91
N SER A 175 -2.62 -7.19 -4.67
CA SER A 175 -3.82 -7.41 -3.86
C SER A 175 -4.53 -6.09 -3.51
N SER A 176 -3.75 -5.07 -3.15
CA SER A 176 -4.24 -3.70 -2.91
C SER A 176 -4.90 -3.12 -4.17
N PHE A 177 -4.29 -3.32 -5.34
CA PHE A 177 -4.86 -2.91 -6.63
C PHE A 177 -6.20 -3.60 -6.89
N CYS A 178 -6.27 -4.93 -6.77
CA CYS A 178 -7.51 -5.68 -6.93
C CYS A 178 -8.60 -5.24 -5.93
N ASN A 179 -8.24 -5.01 -4.67
CA ASN A 179 -9.17 -4.51 -3.65
C ASN A 179 -9.79 -3.16 -4.03
N ARG A 180 -8.98 -2.20 -4.50
CA ARG A 180 -9.50 -0.90 -4.95
C ARG A 180 -10.50 -1.04 -6.09
N ILE A 181 -10.24 -1.95 -7.03
CA ILE A 181 -11.16 -2.22 -8.14
C ILE A 181 -12.44 -2.89 -7.67
N ASN A 182 -12.34 -3.93 -6.85
CA ASN A 182 -13.49 -4.63 -6.29
C ASN A 182 -14.42 -3.64 -5.56
N LEU A 183 -13.84 -2.76 -4.73
CA LEU A 183 -14.52 -1.69 -3.99
C LEU A 183 -15.19 -0.63 -4.87
N GLY A 184 -14.92 -0.62 -6.17
CA GLY A 184 -15.41 0.41 -7.08
C GLY A 184 -14.74 1.77 -6.86
N LEU A 185 -13.57 1.79 -6.21
CA LEU A 185 -12.81 3.02 -5.91
C LEU A 185 -11.91 3.46 -7.07
N GLU A 186 -12.19 2.98 -8.28
CA GLU A 186 -11.43 3.39 -9.44
C GLU A 186 -11.78 4.84 -9.84
N SER A 187 -10.74 5.67 -9.99
CA SER A 187 -10.70 6.94 -10.73
C SER A 187 -11.57 8.12 -10.27
N ARG A 188 -12.23 8.06 -9.11
CA ARG A 188 -13.11 9.16 -8.66
C ARG A 188 -12.74 9.80 -7.34
N PHE A 189 -11.74 9.27 -6.64
CA PHE A 189 -11.25 9.87 -5.42
C PHE A 189 -9.76 10.15 -5.55
N PRO A 190 -9.30 11.34 -5.09
CA PRO A 190 -7.90 11.71 -5.21
C PRO A 190 -6.97 10.73 -4.50
N ALA A 191 -7.42 9.83 -3.62
CA ALA A 191 -6.56 8.84 -2.94
C ALA A 191 -6.05 7.69 -3.86
N TYR A 192 -5.38 8.04 -4.97
CA TYR A 192 -4.71 7.09 -5.86
C TYR A 192 -3.49 6.48 -5.16
N SER A 193 -3.48 5.16 -5.01
CA SER A 193 -2.31 4.42 -4.51
C SER A 193 -1.36 3.96 -5.64
N PHE A 194 -1.71 4.23 -6.90
CA PHE A 194 -0.98 3.71 -8.07
C PHE A 194 -0.82 4.81 -9.12
N TYR A 195 0.35 4.86 -9.76
CA TYR A 195 0.66 5.75 -10.86
C TYR A 195 -0.28 5.51 -12.04
N LEU A 196 -1.01 6.54 -12.48
CA LEU A 196 -1.83 6.53 -13.69
C LEU A 196 -1.19 7.40 -14.76
N ARG A 197 -1.06 6.87 -15.98
CA ARG A 197 -0.54 7.64 -17.12
C ARG A 197 -1.48 8.79 -17.50
N GLU A 198 -0.92 9.98 -17.66
CA GLU A 198 -1.64 11.19 -18.07
C GLU A 198 -2.27 11.07 -19.48
N GLY A 199 -3.35 11.84 -19.70
CA GLY A 199 -3.98 12.03 -21.01
C GLY A 199 -5.03 10.99 -21.42
N LYS A 200 -5.33 9.98 -20.59
CA LYS A 200 -6.33 8.93 -20.88
C LYS A 200 -7.29 8.61 -19.72
N GLY A 201 -7.27 9.39 -18.64
CA GLY A 201 -7.98 9.11 -17.39
C GLY A 201 -9.51 9.30 -17.42
N GLU A 202 -10.06 10.10 -18.33
CA GLU A 202 -11.49 10.48 -18.28
C GLU A 202 -12.43 9.53 -19.03
N GLN A 203 -11.90 8.56 -19.78
CA GLN A 203 -12.75 7.66 -20.57
C GLN A 203 -13.45 6.64 -19.67
N GLU A 204 -14.77 6.48 -19.85
CA GLU A 204 -15.52 5.41 -19.21
C GLU A 204 -14.89 4.05 -19.56
N ILE A 205 -14.61 3.24 -18.54
CA ILE A 205 -14.10 1.89 -18.77
C ILE A 205 -15.23 0.87 -18.57
N ARG A 206 -15.37 -0.04 -19.54
CA ARG A 206 -16.33 -1.14 -19.52
C ARG A 206 -15.70 -2.52 -19.42
N ALA A 207 -14.39 -2.64 -19.71
CA ALA A 207 -13.66 -3.90 -19.63
C ALA A 207 -13.09 -4.14 -18.22
N PHE A 208 -12.53 -5.32 -17.97
CA PHE A 208 -11.65 -5.58 -16.82
C PHE A 208 -10.20 -5.16 -17.14
N PRO A 209 -9.37 -4.85 -16.12
CA PRO A 209 -7.95 -4.64 -16.32
C PRO A 209 -7.24 -5.93 -16.78
N GLU A 210 -6.24 -5.77 -17.64
CA GLU A 210 -5.28 -6.80 -18.02
C GLU A 210 -4.25 -6.95 -16.90
N ILE A 211 -4.52 -7.85 -15.95
CA ILE A 211 -3.66 -8.11 -14.79
C ILE A 211 -2.86 -9.42 -14.93
N PRO A 212 -1.69 -9.52 -14.28
CA PRO A 212 -0.92 -10.76 -14.16
C PRO A 212 -1.76 -11.94 -13.70
N ARG A 213 -1.38 -13.14 -14.13
CA ARG A 213 -2.14 -14.37 -13.85
C ARG A 213 -2.37 -14.59 -12.36
N GLN A 214 -1.36 -14.31 -11.53
CA GLN A 214 -1.44 -14.45 -10.07
C GLN A 214 -2.51 -13.58 -9.40
N TRP A 215 -2.95 -12.49 -10.04
CA TRP A 215 -3.95 -11.57 -9.49
C TRP A 215 -5.36 -11.85 -10.02
N ARG A 216 -5.50 -12.66 -11.08
CA ARG A 216 -6.81 -12.90 -11.74
C ARG A 216 -7.86 -13.47 -10.78
N SER A 217 -7.46 -14.30 -9.83
CA SER A 217 -8.38 -14.86 -8.82
C SER A 217 -8.80 -13.85 -7.76
N MET A 218 -8.10 -12.72 -7.62
CA MET A 218 -8.42 -11.67 -6.64
C MET A 218 -9.44 -10.67 -7.16
N LEU A 219 -9.68 -10.66 -8.48
CA LEU A 219 -10.60 -9.72 -9.13
C LEU A 219 -11.98 -10.35 -9.28
N LEU A 220 -12.99 -9.71 -8.69
CA LEU A 220 -14.37 -10.20 -8.76
C LEU A 220 -15.00 -9.88 -10.12
N LYS A 221 -15.66 -10.88 -10.71
CA LYS A 221 -16.46 -10.70 -11.94
C LYS A 221 -17.70 -9.85 -11.69
N THR A 222 -18.29 -9.99 -10.50
CA THR A 222 -19.47 -9.24 -10.07
C THR A 222 -19.29 -8.84 -8.61
N PRO A 223 -19.77 -7.66 -8.18
CA PRO A 223 -19.79 -7.32 -6.76
C PRO A 223 -20.50 -8.40 -5.95
N ILE A 224 -19.98 -8.71 -4.77
CA ILE A 224 -20.59 -9.66 -3.83
C ILE A 224 -21.26 -8.91 -2.68
N ARG A 225 -22.32 -9.52 -2.13
CA ARG A 225 -23.08 -9.01 -0.99
C ARG A 225 -23.44 -10.16 -0.07
N GLY A 226 -23.23 -9.97 1.22
CA GLY A 226 -23.53 -10.93 2.27
C GLY A 226 -23.99 -10.22 3.54
N LYS A 227 -24.10 -10.99 4.62
CA LYS A 227 -24.54 -10.56 5.94
C LYS A 227 -23.62 -11.10 7.01
N ILE A 228 -23.49 -10.32 8.08
CA ILE A 228 -22.85 -10.77 9.31
C ILE A 228 -23.76 -11.80 9.99
N ILE A 229 -23.24 -13.00 10.18
CA ILE A 229 -23.93 -14.13 10.81
C ILE A 229 -23.39 -14.47 12.20
N ASP A 230 -22.26 -13.90 12.59
CA ASP A 230 -21.73 -14.01 13.95
C ASP A 230 -20.84 -12.80 14.28
N VAL A 231 -20.95 -12.29 15.51
CA VAL A 231 -20.17 -11.14 15.98
C VAL A 231 -19.27 -11.59 17.12
N MET A 232 -17.98 -11.30 16.99
CA MET A 232 -16.95 -11.76 17.92
C MET A 232 -16.25 -10.57 18.58
N ALA A 233 -15.55 -10.86 19.69
CA ALA A 233 -14.73 -9.89 20.37
C ALA A 233 -13.59 -9.36 19.47
N GLY A 234 -13.07 -8.17 19.78
CA GLY A 234 -11.92 -7.59 19.09
C GLY A 234 -12.21 -7.10 17.67
N GLY A 235 -13.46 -6.69 17.39
CA GLY A 235 -13.84 -6.13 16.10
C GLY A 235 -13.81 -7.14 14.95
N ARG A 236 -14.15 -8.40 15.26
CA ARG A 236 -14.24 -9.50 14.28
C ARG A 236 -15.68 -9.93 14.06
N ALA A 237 -15.98 -10.42 12.87
CA ALA A 237 -17.28 -10.97 12.54
C ALA A 237 -17.15 -12.07 11.49
N ARG A 238 -18.09 -13.01 11.49
CA ARG A 238 -18.26 -13.98 10.41
C ARG A 238 -19.34 -13.50 9.46
N ILE A 239 -19.09 -13.64 8.16
CA ILE A 239 -20.06 -13.35 7.10
C ILE A 239 -20.35 -14.60 6.28
N ASP A 240 -21.54 -14.65 5.69
CA ASP A 240 -22.03 -15.72 4.79
C ASP A 240 -21.46 -15.63 3.36
N LEU A 241 -20.18 -15.24 3.24
CA LEU A 241 -19.42 -15.20 1.99
C LEU A 241 -18.12 -15.97 2.17
N GLY A 242 -17.80 -16.84 1.22
CA GLY A 242 -16.58 -17.67 1.25
C GLY A 242 -15.91 -17.77 -0.12
N THR A 243 -15.01 -18.74 -0.29
CA THR A 243 -14.28 -18.95 -1.55
C THR A 243 -15.19 -19.23 -2.74
N GLU A 244 -16.37 -19.84 -2.54
CA GLU A 244 -17.35 -20.03 -3.63
C GLU A 244 -17.90 -18.73 -4.19
N HIS A 245 -17.79 -17.65 -3.42
CA HIS A 245 -18.19 -16.30 -3.81
C HIS A 245 -17.00 -15.48 -4.35
N GLY A 246 -15.80 -16.07 -4.42
CA GLY A 246 -14.58 -15.37 -4.84
C GLY A 246 -13.89 -14.57 -3.73
N VAL A 247 -14.25 -14.80 -2.46
CA VAL A 247 -13.57 -14.17 -1.31
C VAL A 247 -12.18 -14.79 -1.10
N TRP A 248 -11.21 -13.97 -0.70
CA TRP A 248 -9.83 -14.37 -0.40
C TRP A 248 -9.28 -13.62 0.83
N VAL A 249 -8.24 -14.16 1.47
CA VAL A 249 -7.62 -13.55 2.67
C VAL A 249 -6.83 -12.29 2.31
N GLY A 250 -7.14 -11.18 2.95
CA GLY A 250 -6.65 -9.84 2.63
C GLY A 250 -7.62 -9.03 1.77
N MET A 251 -8.77 -9.60 1.39
CA MET A 251 -9.78 -8.88 0.62
C MET A 251 -10.45 -7.80 1.48
N ASN A 252 -10.64 -6.61 0.91
CA ASN A 252 -11.33 -5.52 1.58
C ASN A 252 -12.83 -5.56 1.27
N LEU A 253 -13.66 -5.44 2.31
CA LEU A 253 -15.11 -5.37 2.23
C LEU A 253 -15.63 -4.15 2.99
N GLU A 254 -16.67 -3.53 2.44
CA GLU A 254 -17.40 -2.41 3.05
C GLU A 254 -18.62 -2.93 3.78
N SER A 255 -18.92 -2.32 4.91
CA SER A 255 -20.07 -2.70 5.72
C SER A 255 -21.14 -1.61 5.63
N ASP A 256 -22.43 -1.97 5.63
CA ASP A 256 -23.55 -1.04 5.41
C ASP A 256 -23.77 -0.02 6.55
N LEU A 257 -22.78 0.19 7.43
CA LEU A 257 -22.90 1.19 8.50
C LEU A 257 -22.85 2.61 7.92
N ASP A 258 -23.52 3.53 8.62
CA ASP A 258 -23.41 4.97 8.41
C ASP A 258 -21.99 5.44 8.77
N GLY A 259 -21.00 5.19 7.89
CA GLY A 259 -19.61 5.55 8.11
C GLY A 259 -18.63 4.89 7.12
N PHE A 260 -17.41 5.39 7.07
CA PHE A 260 -16.31 4.90 6.22
C PHE A 260 -15.67 3.62 6.80
N GLY A 261 -16.49 2.67 7.26
CA GLY A 261 -16.06 1.48 7.99
C GLY A 261 -15.71 0.31 7.09
N GLY A 262 -14.47 0.27 6.61
CA GLY A 262 -13.93 -0.88 5.89
C GLY A 262 -13.49 -2.03 6.81
N SER A 263 -13.42 -3.22 6.23
CA SER A 263 -12.95 -4.45 6.89
C SER A 263 -12.07 -5.27 5.95
N GLU A 264 -11.22 -6.11 6.52
CA GLU A 264 -10.34 -7.05 5.82
C GLU A 264 -10.73 -8.48 6.16
N VAL A 265 -10.76 -9.36 5.16
CA VAL A 265 -10.94 -10.79 5.34
C VAL A 265 -9.66 -11.40 5.91
N VAL A 266 -9.74 -12.02 7.08
CA VAL A 266 -8.57 -12.60 7.78
C VAL A 266 -8.55 -14.14 7.73
N GLU A 267 -9.69 -14.76 7.43
CA GLU A 267 -9.81 -16.21 7.30
C GLU A 267 -10.95 -16.51 6.32
N VAL A 268 -10.79 -17.53 5.47
CA VAL A 268 -11.80 -17.90 4.47
C VAL A 268 -12.09 -19.40 4.53
N SER A 269 -13.37 -19.73 4.51
CA SER A 269 -13.91 -21.08 4.31
C SER A 269 -14.68 -21.11 2.99
N LYS A 270 -15.25 -22.27 2.66
CA LYS A 270 -15.97 -22.49 1.39
C LYS A 270 -17.14 -21.51 1.20
N ASP A 271 -17.95 -21.35 2.23
CA ASP A 271 -19.24 -20.65 2.24
C ASP A 271 -19.29 -19.47 3.23
N SER A 272 -18.23 -19.24 3.99
CA SER A 272 -18.15 -18.19 5.00
C SER A 272 -16.72 -17.69 5.15
N CYS A 273 -16.55 -16.51 5.75
CA CYS A 273 -15.25 -15.95 6.04
C CYS A 273 -15.30 -15.09 7.29
N MET A 274 -14.13 -14.85 7.88
CA MET A 274 -13.93 -13.96 9.00
C MET A 274 -13.42 -12.62 8.50
N ILE A 275 -14.03 -11.54 8.95
CA ILE A 275 -13.56 -10.17 8.72
C ILE A 275 -13.07 -9.54 10.02
N LYS A 276 -12.12 -8.61 9.90
CA LYS A 276 -11.62 -7.74 10.95
C LYS A 276 -11.73 -6.29 10.50
N ARG A 277 -12.16 -5.39 11.37
CA ARG A 277 -12.20 -3.94 11.07
C ARG A 277 -10.79 -3.36 10.93
N PHE A 278 -10.65 -2.34 10.08
CA PHE A 278 -9.45 -1.49 10.06
C PHE A 278 -9.33 -0.61 11.31
N ASP A 279 -10.43 0.03 11.68
CA ASP A 279 -10.49 0.96 12.81
C ASP A 279 -11.37 0.39 13.94
N SER A 280 -10.74 0.11 15.08
CA SER A 280 -11.39 -0.40 16.28
C SER A 280 -12.14 0.66 17.08
N SER A 281 -11.97 1.95 16.78
CA SER A 281 -12.67 3.05 17.46
C SER A 281 -14.13 3.21 16.99
N GLN A 282 -14.45 2.66 15.82
CA GLN A 282 -15.78 2.73 15.23
C GLN A 282 -16.76 1.74 15.90
N PRO A 283 -18.09 1.99 15.83
CA PRO A 283 -19.10 1.11 16.43
C PRO A 283 -18.96 -0.32 15.93
N GLY A 284 -19.00 -1.32 16.82
CA GLY A 284 -18.82 -2.73 16.47
C GLY A 284 -19.82 -3.27 15.43
N PHE A 285 -19.49 -4.43 14.86
CA PHE A 285 -20.37 -5.15 13.94
C PHE A 285 -21.70 -5.53 14.58
N LYS A 286 -22.75 -5.63 13.77
CA LYS A 286 -24.08 -6.09 14.21
C LYS A 286 -24.50 -7.35 13.45
N TYR A 287 -25.12 -8.29 14.13
CA TYR A 287 -25.73 -9.45 13.48
C TYR A 287 -26.75 -9.01 12.43
N GLY A 288 -26.73 -9.63 11.25
CA GLY A 288 -27.59 -9.33 10.11
C GLY A 288 -27.18 -8.10 9.29
N GLN A 289 -26.14 -7.37 9.71
CA GLN A 289 -25.60 -6.22 8.97
C GLN A 289 -25.09 -6.65 7.60
N GLY A 290 -25.39 -5.88 6.56
CA GLY A 290 -24.89 -6.13 5.22
C GLY A 290 -23.41 -5.80 5.08
N VAL A 291 -22.72 -6.62 4.27
CA VAL A 291 -21.32 -6.46 3.89
C VAL A 291 -21.22 -6.66 2.38
N SER A 292 -20.42 -5.84 1.70
CA SER A 292 -20.30 -5.91 0.26
C SER A 292 -18.89 -5.59 -0.23
N SER A 293 -18.54 -6.09 -1.40
CA SER A 293 -17.27 -5.76 -2.03
C SER A 293 -17.29 -4.43 -2.76
N ARG A 294 -18.39 -3.67 -2.80
CA ARG A 294 -18.51 -2.40 -3.51
C ARG A 294 -19.01 -1.33 -2.56
N ARG A 295 -18.38 -0.16 -2.57
CA ARG A 295 -18.81 0.94 -1.71
C ARG A 295 -20.23 1.40 -2.05
N ALA A 296 -21.08 1.52 -1.03
CA ALA A 296 -22.42 2.05 -1.16
C ALA A 296 -22.42 3.43 -1.86
N GLY A 297 -23.32 3.63 -2.82
CA GLY A 297 -23.42 4.88 -3.60
C GLY A 297 -22.62 4.92 -4.91
N VAL A 298 -21.77 3.92 -5.20
CA VAL A 298 -21.07 3.79 -6.50
C VAL A 298 -21.95 3.11 -7.57
N ASP A 299 -23.13 2.61 -7.18
CA ASP A 299 -24.00 1.75 -8.00
C ASP A 299 -24.82 2.46 -9.10
N GLN A 300 -24.77 3.78 -9.27
CA GLN A 300 -25.66 4.45 -10.23
C GLN A 300 -25.27 4.35 -11.72
N VAL A 301 -24.19 3.66 -12.11
CA VAL A 301 -23.74 3.68 -13.53
C VAL A 301 -23.50 2.30 -14.17
N ARG A 302 -23.46 1.19 -13.41
CA ARG A 302 -22.96 -0.11 -13.94
C ARG A 302 -23.93 -1.29 -13.91
N SER A 303 -25.18 -1.15 -13.47
CA SER A 303 -26.09 -2.31 -13.31
C SER A 303 -26.63 -2.89 -14.63
N ASP A 304 -26.53 -2.18 -15.76
CA ASP A 304 -27.38 -2.49 -16.92
C ASP A 304 -26.61 -3.06 -18.13
N VAL A 305 -25.30 -3.33 -18.01
CA VAL A 305 -24.52 -3.93 -19.12
C VAL A 305 -24.20 -5.39 -18.79
N PRO A 306 -24.80 -6.37 -19.50
CA PRO A 306 -24.43 -7.78 -19.40
C PRO A 306 -22.93 -7.94 -19.69
N ILE A 307 -22.24 -8.69 -18.84
CA ILE A 307 -20.88 -9.15 -19.12
C ILE A 307 -21.04 -10.42 -19.95
N GLU A 308 -20.73 -10.34 -21.25
CA GLU A 308 -20.63 -11.50 -22.14
C GLU A 308 -19.40 -12.35 -21.85
#